data_AF-E4SLR4-F1
#
_entry.id   AF-E4SLR4-F1
#
_cell.length_a   1.000
_cell.length_b   1.000
_cell.length_c   1.000
_cell.angle_alpha   90.00
_cell.angle_beta   90.00
_cell.angle_gamma   90.00
#
_symmetry.space_group_name_H-M   'P 1'
#
loop_
_entity.id
_entity.type
_entity.pdbx_description
1 polymer ?
#
loop_
_entity_poly.entity_id
_entity_poly.type
_entity_poly.pdbx_seq_one_letter_code
_entity_poly.pdbx_strand_id
1 'polypeptide(L)'
;MAITEGKIPPEMLNKLQPELMKNPKWKVVEGSFDFSNYTIGMVVGLNPIKPLSEGWLVPQLGHPGVQPDKHWQEFFMEKVMNLIDENGHIDLPLFTWISDKNDLTKSAKDM
;
A
#
# COMPACT_ATOMS: atom_id res chain seq x y z
N MET A 1 -3.24 2.67 10.95
CA MET A 1 -2.97 1.78 9.80
C MET A 1 -1.54 1.29 9.91
N ALA A 2 -1.35 -0.04 9.85
CA ALA A 2 -0.02 -0.64 9.71
C ALA A 2 0.19 -1.04 8.26
N ILE A 3 1.31 -0.65 7.66
CA ILE A 3 1.69 -0.98 6.29
C ILE A 3 2.83 -1.99 6.35
N THR A 4 2.67 -3.12 5.68
CA THR A 4 3.59 -4.25 5.70
C THR A 4 3.88 -4.74 4.30
N GLU A 5 4.78 -5.71 4.18
CA GLU A 5 4.98 -6.40 2.91
C GLU A 5 3.77 -7.28 2.60
N GLY A 6 3.23 -7.12 1.40
CA GLY A 6 1.99 -7.76 0.99
C GLY A 6 2.16 -8.81 -0.11
N LYS A 7 1.03 -9.29 -0.62
CA LYS A 7 0.98 -10.19 -1.78
C LYS A 7 -0.04 -9.69 -2.80
N ILE A 8 0.24 -9.94 -4.08
CA ILE A 8 -0.73 -9.63 -5.15
C ILE A 8 -1.85 -10.68 -5.08
N PRO A 9 -3.12 -10.29 -4.91
CA PRO A 9 -4.23 -11.23 -4.96
C PRO A 9 -4.35 -11.87 -6.35
N PRO A 10 -4.80 -13.13 -6.45
CA PRO A 10 -4.96 -13.82 -7.73
C PRO A 10 -5.79 -13.03 -8.75
N GLU A 11 -6.86 -12.35 -8.32
CA GLU A 11 -7.69 -11.54 -9.23
C GLU A 11 -6.97 -10.31 -9.81
N MET A 12 -5.93 -9.82 -9.13
CA MET A 12 -5.14 -8.66 -9.56
C MET A 12 -3.92 -9.06 -10.39
N LEU A 13 -3.42 -10.29 -10.22
CA LEU A 13 -2.21 -10.75 -10.90
C LEU A 13 -2.33 -10.64 -12.42
N ASN A 14 -3.44 -11.10 -12.99
CA ASN A 14 -3.67 -11.04 -14.45
C ASN A 14 -3.74 -9.61 -14.98
N LYS A 15 -4.27 -8.68 -14.18
CA LYS A 15 -4.39 -7.26 -14.55
C LYS A 15 -3.04 -6.55 -14.51
N LEU A 16 -2.20 -6.90 -13.54
CA LEU A 16 -0.90 -6.26 -13.30
C LEU A 16 0.24 -6.90 -14.10
N GLN A 17 0.07 -8.13 -14.59
CA GLN A 17 1.11 -8.88 -15.32
C GLN A 17 1.83 -8.05 -16.40
N PRO A 18 1.14 -7.28 -17.28
CA PRO A 18 1.82 -6.48 -18.30
C PRO A 18 2.76 -5.41 -17.72
N GLU A 19 2.37 -4.78 -16.61
CA GLU A 19 3.19 -3.75 -15.95
C GLU A 19 4.32 -4.36 -15.12
N LEU A 20 4.07 -5.50 -14.46
CA LEU A 20 5.11 -6.25 -13.74
C LEU A 20 6.22 -6.73 -14.67
N MET A 21 5.89 -7.16 -15.90
CA MET A 21 6.89 -7.57 -16.89
C MET A 21 7.77 -6.41 -17.38
N LYS A 22 7.23 -5.19 -17.42
CA LYS A 22 7.99 -3.98 -17.82
C LYS A 22 8.92 -3.46 -16.72
N ASN A 23 8.63 -3.79 -15.46
CA ASN A 23 9.38 -3.30 -14.30
C ASN A 23 9.94 -4.50 -13.54
N PRO A 24 11.16 -5.00 -13.81
CA PRO A 24 11.66 -6.24 -13.23
C PRO A 24 11.92 -6.17 -11.71
N LYS A 25 11.95 -4.96 -11.14
CA LYS A 25 12.07 -4.73 -9.71
C LYS A 25 10.81 -4.05 -9.19
N TRP A 26 10.06 -4.76 -8.36
CA TRP A 26 8.87 -4.25 -7.70
C TRP A 26 8.74 -4.83 -6.30
N LYS A 27 7.94 -4.17 -5.47
CA LYS A 27 7.54 -4.65 -4.14
C LYS A 27 6.04 -4.48 -3.96
N VAL A 28 5.44 -5.38 -3.20
CA VAL A 28 4.03 -5.28 -2.82
C VAL A 28 3.98 -4.80 -1.38
N VAL A 29 3.15 -3.80 -1.14
CA VAL A 29 2.86 -3.35 0.22
C VAL A 29 1.37 -3.34 0.44
N GLU A 30 0.98 -3.65 1.68
CA GLU A 30 -0.42 -3.68 2.08
C GLU A 30 -0.64 -2.99 3.42
N GLY A 31 -1.73 -2.24 3.51
CA GLY A 31 -2.16 -1.52 4.71
C GLY A 31 -3.50 -2.04 5.21
N SER A 32 -3.58 -2.40 6.49
CA SER A 32 -4.86 -2.76 7.11
C SER A 32 -5.63 -1.53 7.56
N PHE A 33 -6.88 -1.41 7.11
CA PHE A 33 -7.85 -0.42 7.56
C PHE A 33 -8.91 -1.07 8.45
N ASP A 34 -8.61 -1.15 9.74
CA ASP A 34 -9.46 -1.82 10.73
C ASP A 34 -10.88 -1.22 10.81
N PHE A 35 -11.03 0.10 10.60
CA PHE A 35 -12.33 0.77 10.63
C PHE A 35 -13.27 0.35 9.49
N SER A 36 -12.71 -0.02 8.34
CA SER A 36 -13.48 -0.36 7.14
C SER A 36 -13.54 -1.86 6.90
N ASN A 37 -12.75 -2.68 7.63
CA ASN A 37 -12.61 -4.11 7.37
C ASN A 37 -12.10 -4.38 5.93
N TYR A 38 -11.15 -3.54 5.48
CA TYR A 38 -10.48 -3.68 4.19
C TYR A 38 -8.97 -3.60 4.36
N THR A 39 -8.23 -4.37 3.55
CA THR A 39 -6.82 -4.18 3.29
C THR A 39 -6.68 -3.44 1.98
N ILE A 40 -5.87 -2.40 1.96
CA ILE A 40 -5.40 -1.81 0.71
C ILE A 40 -4.07 -2.43 0.33
N GLY A 41 -3.89 -2.81 -0.93
CA GLY A 41 -2.60 -3.25 -1.46
C GLY A 41 -2.18 -2.40 -2.64
N MET A 42 -0.88 -2.21 -2.83
CA MET A 42 -0.34 -1.62 -4.07
C MET A 42 0.95 -2.32 -4.49
N VAL A 43 1.26 -2.22 -5.78
CA VAL A 43 2.60 -2.56 -6.28
C VAL A 43 3.37 -1.28 -6.53
N VAL A 44 4.59 -1.23 -6.01
CA VAL A 44 5.56 -0.17 -6.26
C VAL A 44 6.65 -0.74 -7.16
N GLY A 45 6.88 -0.10 -8.31
CA GLY A 45 8.08 -0.33 -9.12
C GLY A 45 9.26 0.39 -8.47
N LEU A 46 10.43 -0.24 -8.44
CA LEU A 46 11.63 0.28 -7.77
C LEU A 46 12.67 0.86 -8.76
N ASN A 47 12.44 0.70 -10.06
CA ASN A 47 13.28 1.31 -11.10
C ASN A 47 12.48 1.45 -12.40
N PRO A 48 11.86 2.62 -12.68
CA PRO A 48 11.81 3.81 -11.82
C PRO A 48 10.89 3.63 -10.60
N ILE A 49 11.09 4.45 -9.56
CA ILE A 49 10.23 4.47 -8.37
C ILE A 49 8.86 5.07 -8.74
N LYS A 50 7.84 4.22 -8.85
CA LYS A 50 6.47 4.64 -9.17
C LYS A 50 5.41 3.62 -8.73
N PRO A 51 4.18 4.04 -8.47
CA PRO A 51 3.07 3.10 -8.35
C PRO A 51 2.83 2.38 -9.69
N LEU A 52 2.69 1.06 -9.65
CA LEU A 52 2.29 0.22 -10.80
C LEU A 52 0.79 -0.14 -10.77
N SER A 53 0.08 0.28 -9.72
CA SER A 53 -1.36 0.15 -9.58
C SER A 53 -1.95 1.34 -8.81
N GLU A 54 -3.25 1.61 -8.99
CA GLU A 54 -4.01 2.63 -8.24
C GLU A 54 -4.39 2.19 -6.81
N GLY A 55 -3.74 1.14 -6.31
CA GLY A 55 -4.16 0.42 -5.11
C GLY A 55 -5.41 -0.42 -5.33
N TRP A 56 -5.48 -1.60 -4.72
CA TRP A 56 -6.67 -2.45 -4.71
C TRP A 56 -7.16 -2.66 -3.28
N LEU A 57 -8.46 -2.90 -3.14
CA LEU A 57 -9.11 -3.13 -1.86
C LEU A 57 -9.54 -4.59 -1.76
N VAL A 58 -9.15 -5.26 -0.67
CA VAL A 58 -9.55 -6.64 -0.35
C VAL A 58 -10.25 -6.64 1.01
N PRO A 59 -11.46 -7.19 1.15
CA PRO A 59 -12.07 -7.39 2.46
C PRO A 59 -11.18 -8.23 3.39
N GLN A 60 -11.02 -7.84 4.65
CA GLN A 60 -10.20 -8.61 5.61
C GLN A 60 -10.95 -9.84 6.15
N LEU A 61 -12.25 -9.68 6.43
CA LEU A 61 -13.13 -10.77 6.84
C LEU A 61 -13.89 -11.34 5.65
N GLY A 62 -14.51 -12.51 5.82
CA GLY A 62 -15.35 -13.17 4.81
C GLY A 62 -16.61 -12.37 4.39
N HIS A 63 -16.79 -11.16 4.93
CA HIS A 63 -17.78 -10.20 4.47
C HIS A 63 -17.12 -8.81 4.37
N PRO A 64 -17.48 -7.99 3.36
CA PRO A 64 -17.01 -6.60 3.28
C PRO A 64 -17.60 -5.75 4.41
N GLY A 65 -16.82 -4.79 4.92
CA GLY A 65 -17.33 -3.68 5.72
C GLY A 65 -17.77 -2.51 4.83
N VAL A 66 -17.71 -1.29 5.36
CA VAL A 66 -17.91 -0.07 4.54
C VAL A 66 -16.65 0.12 3.69
N GLN A 67 -16.81 0.05 2.36
CA GLN A 67 -15.71 0.23 1.42
C GLN A 67 -15.04 1.61 1.62
N PRO A 68 -13.71 1.68 1.80
CA PRO A 68 -13.00 2.95 1.89
C PRO A 68 -13.21 3.80 0.64
N ASP A 69 -13.47 5.09 0.85
CA ASP A 69 -13.48 6.07 -0.23
C ASP A 69 -12.11 6.19 -0.89
N LYS A 70 -12.08 6.64 -2.16
CA LYS A 70 -10.87 6.77 -2.97
C LYS A 70 -9.76 7.59 -2.28
N HIS A 71 -10.13 8.61 -1.50
CA HIS A 71 -9.18 9.42 -0.73
C HIS A 71 -8.30 8.58 0.20
N TRP A 72 -8.83 7.50 0.80
CA TRP A 72 -8.04 6.60 1.64
C TRP A 72 -7.00 5.81 0.85
N GLN A 73 -7.33 5.48 -0.39
CA GLN A 73 -6.38 4.82 -1.29
C GLN A 73 -5.24 5.76 -1.68
N GLU A 74 -5.59 6.99 -2.06
CA GLU A 74 -4.63 8.03 -2.40
C GLU A 74 -3.73 8.37 -1.19
N PHE A 75 -4.32 8.50 0.01
CA PHE A 75 -3.58 8.73 1.25
C PHE A 75 -2.58 7.59 1.52
N PHE A 76 -3.00 6.33 1.43
CA PHE A 76 -2.09 5.20 1.61
C PHE A 76 -0.94 5.21 0.60
N MET A 77 -1.25 5.42 -0.68
CA MET A 77 -0.23 5.50 -1.72
C MET A 77 0.76 6.63 -1.46
N GLU A 78 0.27 7.81 -1.05
CA GLU A 78 1.11 8.94 -0.68
C GLU A 78 2.07 8.59 0.46
N LYS A 79 1.58 7.96 1.55
CA LYS A 79 2.44 7.59 2.69
C LYS A 79 3.50 6.55 2.32
N VAL A 80 3.16 5.60 1.46
CA VAL A 80 4.14 4.62 0.95
C VAL A 80 5.20 5.33 0.10
N MET A 81 4.77 6.14 -0.87
CA MET A 81 5.68 6.78 -1.83
C MET A 81 6.62 7.80 -1.17
N ASN A 82 6.16 8.51 -0.14
CA ASN A 82 6.97 9.48 0.60
C ASN A 82 8.07 8.86 1.47
N LEU A 83 8.01 7.54 1.74
CA LEU A 83 8.96 6.83 2.61
C LEU A 83 9.85 5.84 1.85
N ILE A 84 9.73 5.81 0.52
CA ILE A 84 10.67 5.10 -0.34
C ILE A 84 11.85 6.01 -0.62
N ASP A 85 13.05 5.53 -0.34
CA ASP A 85 14.27 6.29 -0.63
C ASP A 85 14.63 6.26 -2.13
N GLU A 86 15.64 7.02 -2.52
CA GLU A 86 16.11 7.10 -3.91
C GLU A 86 16.60 5.76 -4.50
N ASN A 87 16.91 4.77 -3.66
CA ASN A 87 17.34 3.44 -4.05
C ASN A 87 16.18 2.44 -4.15
N GLY A 88 14.95 2.87 -3.87
CA GLY A 88 13.77 2.00 -3.84
C GLY A 88 13.68 1.18 -2.55
N HIS A 89 14.43 1.53 -1.51
CA HIS A 89 14.34 0.89 -0.20
C HIS A 89 13.21 1.51 0.62
N ILE A 90 12.53 0.66 1.38
CA ILE A 90 11.43 1.03 2.27
C ILE A 90 11.56 0.25 3.58
N ASP A 91 11.66 0.99 4.69
CA ASP A 91 11.78 0.43 6.04
C ASP A 91 10.41 0.01 6.57
N LEU A 92 9.96 -1.19 6.20
CA LEU A 92 8.71 -1.78 6.70
C LEU A 92 8.91 -2.44 8.08
N PRO A 93 7.87 -2.50 8.94
CA PRO A 93 6.53 -1.93 8.76
C PRO A 93 6.51 -0.40 8.90
N LEU A 94 5.53 0.23 8.25
CA LEU A 94 5.17 1.63 8.52
C LEU A 94 3.95 1.68 9.44
N PHE A 95 4.00 2.55 10.42
CA PHE A 95 2.91 2.83 11.34
C PHE A 95 2.36 4.22 11.03
N THR A 96 1.11 4.28 10.58
CA THR A 96 0.41 5.52 10.31
C THR A 96 -0.68 5.74 11.36
N TRP A 97 -0.51 6.78 12.16
CA TRP A 97 -1.51 7.31 13.08
C TRP A 97 -2.24 8.47 12.42
N ILE A 98 -3.56 8.56 12.61
CA ILE A 98 -4.42 9.53 11.93
C ILE A 98 -5.40 10.09 12.95
N SER A 99 -5.61 11.41 12.90
CA SER A 99 -6.62 12.15 13.64
C SER A 99 -7.32 13.14 12.71
N ASP A 100 -8.37 13.79 13.21
CA ASP A 100 -9.14 14.79 12.45
C ASP A 100 -8.32 15.96 11.90
N LYS A 101 -7.13 16.21 12.46
CA LYS A 101 -6.30 17.39 12.12
C LYS A 101 -4.92 17.05 11.60
N ASN A 102 -4.39 15.88 11.93
CA ASN A 102 -3.01 15.52 11.65
C ASN A 102 -2.88 14.02 11.38
N ASP A 103 -1.88 13.67 10.60
CA ASP A 103 -1.38 12.31 10.46
C ASP A 103 0.11 12.25 10.78
N LEU A 104 0.57 11.08 11.23
CA LEU A 104 1.98 10.79 11.47
C LEU A 104 2.28 9.40 10.95
N THR A 105 3.21 9.30 10.00
CA THR A 105 3.74 8.02 9.52
C THR A 105 5.21 7.87 9.94
N LYS A 106 5.54 6.73 10.57
CA LYS A 106 6.89 6.36 11.00
C LYS A 106 7.21 4.94 10.57
N SER A 107 8.48 4.68 10.26
CA SER A 107 8.98 3.32 10.04
C SER A 107 9.31 2.65 11.37
N ALA A 108 9.45 1.31 11.36
CA ALA A 108 9.94 0.59 12.54
C ALA A 108 11.34 1.03 13.00
N LYS A 109 12.13 1.65 12.13
CA LYS A 109 13.46 2.20 12.47
C LYS A 109 13.37 3.49 13.29
N ASP A 110 12.23 4.20 13.22
CA ASP A 110 12.01 5.46 13.93
C ASP A 110 11.38 5.28 15.33
N MET A 111 11.09 4.05 15.74
CA MET A 111 10.46 3.68 17.01
C MET A 111 11.44 3.02 17.97
#